data_AF-A0A357C7Z6-F1
#
_entry.id   AF-A0A357C7Z6-F1
#
_cell.length_a   1.000
_cell.length_b   1.000
_cell.length_c   1.000
_cell.angle_alpha   90.00
_cell.angle_beta   90.00
_cell.angle_gamma   90.00
#
_symmetry.space_group_name_H-M   'P 1'
#
loop_
_entity.id
_entity.type
_entity.pdbx_description
1 polymer ?
#
loop_
_entity_poly.entity_id
_entity_poly.type
_entity_poly.pdbx_seq_one_letter_code
_entity_poly.pdbx_strand_id
1 'polypeptide(L)'
;MFNIKVVQPTRLDPETKFKFQCHKDIKCFTKCCSNIDIMLTPYDVLRLKNRLKMSSEEFLEKHTFSKIDEKSSHPYIYIKMNKDEKRGCPFVSFPEGCAIYTDRPVSCRYYPIGQATLKKGIGSSGQGIHEEFYFFVREPHCLGYGENTEWTVESWRADQESSLYDEMNKEWKSILMRRNLPGKIELAPKKQTQFYMASYDLDKFRRFVFDSKFLDVFDIDEEEIEKMHTDELALMKFGFKYLKYLLMMEESLKVKPEVLEAKKAKK
;
A
#
# COMPACT_ATOMS: atom_id res chain seq x y z
N MET A 1 11.05 -8.43 -8.92
CA MET A 1 11.67 -7.31 -9.66
C MET A 1 10.69 -6.93 -10.77
N PHE A 2 10.20 -5.68 -10.84
CA PHE A 2 9.24 -5.27 -11.87
C PHE A 2 9.76 -5.60 -13.26
N ASN A 3 9.00 -6.36 -14.05
CA ASN A 3 9.38 -6.69 -15.42
C ASN A 3 9.14 -5.46 -16.32
N ILE A 4 10.11 -4.55 -16.36
CA ILE A 4 10.02 -3.31 -17.15
C ILE A 4 9.81 -3.60 -18.65
N LYS A 5 10.15 -4.81 -19.13
CA LYS A 5 10.00 -5.18 -20.54
C LYS A 5 8.55 -5.20 -21.03
N VAL A 6 7.57 -5.36 -20.12
CA VAL A 6 6.15 -5.35 -20.47
C VAL A 6 5.49 -3.98 -20.28
N VAL A 7 6.24 -2.99 -19.78
CA VAL A 7 5.74 -1.62 -19.61
C VAL A 7 5.92 -0.86 -20.93
N GLN A 8 4.83 -0.32 -21.47
CA GLN A 8 4.94 0.60 -22.60
C GLN A 8 5.44 1.96 -22.10
N PRO A 9 6.48 2.55 -22.71
CA PRO A 9 7.05 3.84 -22.27
C PRO A 9 6.20 5.03 -22.74
N THR A 10 4.88 4.91 -22.64
CA THR A 10 3.90 5.92 -23.03
C THR A 10 3.11 6.31 -21.80
N ARG A 11 3.16 7.60 -21.47
CA ARG A 11 2.31 8.19 -20.44
C ARG A 11 0.87 8.27 -20.96
N LEU A 12 -0.07 7.81 -20.15
CA LEU A 12 -1.50 7.87 -20.46
C LEU A 12 -2.15 8.99 -19.64
N ASP A 13 -3.01 9.75 -20.30
CA ASP A 13 -3.92 10.71 -19.69
C ASP A 13 -5.24 10.03 -19.27
N PRO A 14 -6.00 10.59 -18.32
CA PRO A 14 -7.29 10.03 -17.87
C PRO A 14 -8.27 9.70 -19.02
N GLU A 15 -8.29 10.53 -20.07
CA GLU A 15 -9.15 10.36 -21.25
C GLU A 15 -8.59 9.39 -22.30
N THR A 16 -7.41 8.82 -22.09
CA THR A 16 -6.80 7.89 -23.05
C THR A 16 -7.68 6.65 -23.19
N LYS A 17 -8.15 6.40 -24.41
CA LYS A 17 -9.01 5.26 -24.74
C LYS A 17 -8.21 3.99 -24.98
N PHE A 18 -8.77 2.85 -24.57
CA PHE A 18 -8.25 1.52 -24.88
C PHE A 18 -9.36 0.48 -24.87
N LYS A 19 -9.05 -0.70 -25.41
CA LYS A 19 -9.93 -1.86 -25.39
C LYS A 19 -9.38 -2.92 -24.46
N PHE A 20 -10.23 -3.44 -23.57
CA PHE A 20 -9.85 -4.51 -22.67
C PHE A 20 -11.04 -5.22 -22.04
N GLN A 21 -10.97 -6.53 -21.92
CA GLN A 21 -11.82 -7.29 -21.03
C GLN A 21 -11.12 -8.56 -20.54
N CYS A 22 -11.32 -8.91 -19.27
CA CYS A 22 -10.90 -10.19 -18.71
C CYS A 22 -12.12 -10.90 -18.15
N HIS A 23 -12.38 -12.13 -18.60
CA HIS A 23 -13.53 -12.93 -18.18
C HIS A 23 -13.13 -14.41 -18.14
N LYS A 24 -13.97 -15.26 -17.55
CA LYS A 24 -13.63 -16.68 -17.29
C LYS A 24 -13.37 -17.49 -18.56
N ASP A 25 -14.02 -17.13 -19.65
CA ASP A 25 -13.94 -17.88 -20.92
C ASP A 25 -12.75 -17.47 -21.81
N ILE A 26 -12.00 -16.43 -21.43
CA ILE A 26 -10.83 -16.02 -22.20
C ILE A 26 -9.70 -17.06 -22.05
N LYS A 27 -9.02 -17.41 -23.15
CA LYS A 27 -7.98 -18.47 -23.13
C LYS A 27 -6.79 -18.17 -22.21
N CYS A 28 -6.59 -16.91 -21.83
CA CYS A 28 -5.54 -16.50 -20.89
C CYS A 28 -6.03 -16.34 -19.44
N PHE A 29 -7.27 -16.73 -19.12
CA PHE A 29 -7.84 -16.58 -17.78
C PHE A 29 -6.89 -17.15 -16.72
N THR A 30 -6.65 -16.38 -15.65
CA THR A 30 -5.72 -16.67 -14.53
C THR A 30 -4.22 -16.70 -14.85
N LYS A 31 -3.78 -16.62 -16.10
CA LYS A 31 -2.33 -16.71 -16.44
C LYS A 31 -1.48 -15.59 -15.84
N CYS A 32 -2.01 -14.36 -15.77
CA CYS A 32 -1.32 -13.23 -15.15
C CYS A 32 -1.19 -13.34 -13.62
N CYS A 33 -1.92 -14.26 -12.98
CA CYS A 33 -1.90 -14.47 -11.54
C CYS A 33 -0.79 -15.44 -11.11
N SER A 34 0.39 -15.36 -11.73
CA SER A 34 1.52 -16.24 -11.46
C SER A 34 2.84 -15.51 -11.75
N ASN A 35 3.91 -15.89 -11.06
CA ASN A 35 5.27 -15.36 -11.27
C ASN A 35 5.37 -13.81 -11.26
N ILE A 36 4.65 -13.18 -10.33
CA ILE A 36 4.68 -11.72 -10.11
C ILE A 36 4.95 -11.42 -8.63
N ASP A 37 5.53 -10.25 -8.35
CA ASP A 37 5.69 -9.75 -6.98
C ASP A 37 4.62 -8.68 -6.74
N ILE A 38 3.61 -9.00 -5.91
CA ILE A 38 2.51 -8.09 -5.59
C ILE A 38 2.79 -7.43 -4.25
N MET A 39 3.23 -6.16 -4.27
CA MET A 39 3.38 -5.36 -3.05
C MET A 39 2.00 -5.00 -2.51
N LEU A 40 1.80 -5.12 -1.20
CA LEU A 40 0.55 -4.73 -0.55
C LEU A 40 0.69 -3.34 0.08
N THR A 41 -0.34 -2.52 -0.11
CA THR A 41 -0.55 -1.29 0.64
C THR A 41 -1.22 -1.58 1.98
N PRO A 42 -1.17 -0.66 2.96
CA PRO A 42 -1.92 -0.76 4.21
C PRO A 42 -3.41 -1.05 3.99
N TYR A 43 -4.04 -0.35 3.03
CA TYR A 43 -5.45 -0.57 2.75
C TYR A 43 -5.70 -1.96 2.13
N ASP A 44 -4.78 -2.48 1.30
CA ASP A 44 -4.89 -3.86 0.83
C ASP A 44 -4.87 -4.86 1.99
N VAL A 45 -3.97 -4.67 2.97
CA VAL A 45 -3.90 -5.55 4.16
C VAL A 45 -5.20 -5.50 4.96
N LEU A 46 -5.71 -4.29 5.22
CA LEU A 46 -6.97 -4.09 5.94
C LEU A 46 -8.13 -4.82 5.25
N ARG A 47 -8.27 -4.65 3.92
CA ARG A 47 -9.32 -5.32 3.14
C ARG A 47 -9.16 -6.84 3.15
N LEU A 48 -7.95 -7.34 2.92
CA LEU A 48 -7.68 -8.77 2.78
C LEU A 48 -7.83 -9.52 4.11
N LYS A 49 -7.31 -8.98 5.22
CA LYS A 49 -7.47 -9.63 6.53
C LYS A 49 -8.95 -9.75 6.91
N ASN A 50 -9.74 -8.71 6.64
CA ASN A 50 -11.17 -8.69 6.96
C ASN A 50 -11.96 -9.61 6.03
N ARG A 51 -11.64 -9.65 4.73
CA ARG A 51 -12.22 -10.58 3.76
C ARG A 51 -11.98 -12.04 4.15
N LEU A 52 -10.77 -12.34 4.65
CA LEU A 52 -10.36 -13.68 5.07
C LEU A 52 -10.72 -14.00 6.53
N LYS A 53 -11.28 -13.04 7.28
CA LYS A 53 -11.61 -13.16 8.71
C LYS A 53 -10.41 -13.58 9.56
N MET A 54 -9.26 -12.95 9.31
CA MET A 54 -8.01 -13.18 10.02
C MET A 54 -7.61 -11.92 10.79
N SER A 55 -6.86 -12.09 11.87
CA SER A 55 -6.09 -10.98 12.43
C SER A 55 -5.01 -10.52 11.44
N SER A 56 -4.51 -9.30 11.63
CA SER A 56 -3.37 -8.77 10.90
C SER A 56 -2.17 -9.70 11.01
N GLU A 57 -1.85 -10.18 12.21
CA GLU A 57 -0.70 -11.06 12.47
C GLU A 57 -0.82 -12.38 11.69
N GLU A 58 -1.97 -13.05 11.76
CA GLU A 58 -2.24 -14.30 11.03
C GLU A 58 -2.16 -14.12 9.52
N PHE A 59 -2.77 -13.05 9.00
CA PHE A 59 -2.73 -12.73 7.58
C PHE A 59 -1.30 -12.51 7.10
N LEU A 60 -0.54 -11.67 7.81
CA LEU A 60 0.83 -11.32 7.45
C LEU A 60 1.74 -12.55 7.49
N GLU A 61 1.66 -13.35 8.54
CA GLU A 61 2.46 -14.58 8.69
C GLU A 61 2.16 -15.58 7.58
N LYS A 62 0.88 -15.86 7.34
CA LYS A 62 0.45 -16.91 6.41
C LYS A 62 0.65 -16.49 4.95
N HIS A 63 0.20 -15.30 4.59
CA HIS A 63 0.00 -14.89 3.20
C HIS A 63 1.01 -13.87 2.67
N THR A 64 1.94 -13.36 3.48
CA THR A 64 2.90 -12.35 3.04
C THR A 64 4.35 -12.70 3.35
N PHE A 65 5.27 -11.97 2.73
CA PHE A 65 6.66 -11.89 3.15
C PHE A 65 7.13 -10.43 3.09
N SER A 66 8.13 -10.08 3.89
CA SER A 66 8.68 -8.73 3.95
C SER A 66 10.02 -8.65 3.22
N LYS A 67 10.27 -7.54 2.52
CA LYS A 67 11.58 -7.19 1.95
C LYS A 67 11.92 -5.75 2.32
N ILE A 68 13.15 -5.54 2.78
CA ILE A 68 13.67 -4.19 3.02
C ILE A 68 14.04 -3.55 1.67
N ASP A 69 13.49 -2.38 1.39
CA ASP A 69 13.86 -1.59 0.23
C ASP A 69 15.22 -0.91 0.46
N GLU A 70 16.15 -1.10 -0.47
CA GLU A 70 17.53 -0.58 -0.37
C GLU A 70 17.59 0.96 -0.32
N LYS A 71 16.64 1.63 -0.97
CA LYS A 71 16.67 3.10 -1.12
C LYS A 71 16.05 3.85 0.07
N SER A 72 15.09 3.24 0.75
CA SER A 72 14.35 3.84 1.87
C SER A 72 14.58 3.16 3.21
N SER A 73 15.13 1.93 3.19
CA SER A 73 15.19 1.00 4.32
C SER A 73 13.81 0.68 4.92
N HIS A 74 12.72 0.91 4.18
CA HIS A 74 11.38 0.55 4.63
C HIS A 74 11.13 -0.95 4.37
N PRO A 75 10.53 -1.67 5.33
CA PRO A 75 10.02 -3.01 5.07
C PRO A 75 8.73 -2.91 4.24
N TYR A 76 8.76 -3.39 3.00
CA TYR A 76 7.57 -3.58 2.19
C TYR A 76 7.14 -5.03 2.21
N ILE A 77 5.83 -5.25 2.27
CA ILE A 77 5.26 -6.58 2.25
C ILE A 77 4.74 -6.93 0.87
N TYR A 78 4.84 -8.21 0.54
CA TYR A 78 4.41 -8.77 -0.73
C TYR A 78 3.58 -10.02 -0.48
N ILE A 79 2.64 -10.33 -1.38
CA ILE A 79 1.95 -11.62 -1.35
C ILE A 79 2.96 -12.76 -1.50
N LYS A 80 2.88 -13.74 -0.62
CA LYS A 80 3.65 -14.97 -0.67
C LYS A 80 3.06 -15.89 -1.74
N MET A 81 3.70 -15.90 -2.90
CA MET A 81 3.34 -16.82 -3.99
C MET A 81 3.63 -18.28 -3.61
N ASN A 82 2.92 -19.21 -4.24
CA ASN A 82 3.17 -20.64 -4.07
C ASN A 82 4.62 -21.00 -4.45
N LYS A 83 5.15 -22.05 -3.83
CA LYS A 83 6.51 -22.57 -4.11
C LYS A 83 6.57 -23.52 -5.31
N ASP A 84 5.49 -23.62 -6.07
CA ASP A 84 5.46 -24.38 -7.31
C ASP A 84 6.27 -23.67 -8.42
N GLU A 85 6.56 -24.39 -9.50
CA GLU A 85 7.31 -23.86 -10.65
C GLU A 85 6.66 -22.61 -11.25
N LYS A 86 5.33 -22.53 -11.22
CA LYS A 86 4.57 -21.42 -11.77
C LYS A 86 4.58 -20.19 -10.86
N ARG A 87 4.94 -20.34 -9.58
CA ARG A 87 4.76 -19.33 -8.54
C ARG A 87 3.35 -18.74 -8.58
N GLY A 88 2.34 -19.61 -8.56
CA GLY A 88 0.93 -19.19 -8.61
C GLY A 88 0.52 -18.33 -7.41
N CYS A 89 -0.41 -17.39 -7.64
CA CYS A 89 -1.05 -16.64 -6.56
C CYS A 89 -1.89 -17.59 -5.70
N PRO A 90 -1.73 -17.63 -4.36
CA PRO A 90 -2.40 -18.58 -3.49
C PRO A 90 -3.92 -18.38 -3.42
N PHE A 91 -4.42 -17.23 -3.90
CA PHE A 91 -5.85 -16.90 -3.90
C PHE A 91 -6.54 -17.23 -5.23
N VAL A 92 -5.82 -17.77 -6.20
CA VAL A 92 -6.34 -18.06 -7.54
C VAL A 92 -6.39 -19.56 -7.77
N SER A 93 -7.54 -20.03 -8.23
CA SER A 93 -7.78 -21.40 -8.66
C SER A 93 -8.36 -21.40 -10.07
N PHE A 94 -8.13 -22.50 -10.79
CA PHE A 94 -8.73 -22.71 -12.09
C PHE A 94 -9.68 -23.91 -12.01
N PRO A 95 -10.93 -23.79 -12.49
CA PRO A 95 -11.50 -22.69 -13.30
C PRO A 95 -12.14 -21.53 -12.51
N GLU A 96 -12.14 -21.54 -11.17
CA GLU A 96 -12.99 -20.67 -10.35
C GLU A 96 -12.60 -19.18 -10.43
N GLY A 97 -11.31 -18.88 -10.57
CA GLY A 97 -10.73 -17.54 -10.58
C GLY A 97 -10.14 -17.12 -9.23
N CYS A 98 -10.12 -15.81 -9.00
CA CYS A 98 -9.58 -15.22 -7.77
C CYS A 98 -10.62 -15.20 -6.65
N ALA A 99 -10.36 -15.91 -5.55
CA ALA A 99 -11.27 -15.99 -4.39
C ALA A 99 -11.42 -14.64 -3.64
N ILE A 100 -10.44 -13.75 -3.79
CA ILE A 100 -10.42 -12.40 -3.22
C ILE A 100 -10.70 -11.32 -4.27
N TYR A 101 -11.31 -11.65 -5.43
CA TYR A 101 -11.38 -10.72 -6.56
C TYR A 101 -11.92 -9.33 -6.18
N THR A 102 -13.02 -9.25 -5.43
CA THR A 102 -13.63 -7.99 -4.97
C THR A 102 -12.79 -7.19 -3.98
N ASP A 103 -11.76 -7.80 -3.38
CA ASP A 103 -10.86 -7.20 -2.39
C ASP A 103 -9.40 -7.29 -2.85
N ARG A 104 -9.18 -7.58 -4.15
CA ARG A 104 -7.85 -7.79 -4.70
C ARG A 104 -6.98 -6.54 -4.52
N PRO A 105 -5.65 -6.71 -4.40
CA PRO A 105 -4.75 -5.59 -4.21
C PRO A 105 -4.87 -4.52 -5.29
N VAL A 106 -4.58 -3.26 -4.94
CA VAL A 106 -4.66 -2.12 -5.87
C VAL A 106 -3.83 -2.35 -7.14
N SER A 107 -2.66 -3.00 -7.05
CA SER A 107 -1.85 -3.34 -8.23
C SER A 107 -2.56 -4.29 -9.20
N CYS A 108 -3.38 -5.21 -8.68
CA CYS A 108 -4.18 -6.12 -9.50
C CYS A 108 -5.42 -5.43 -10.10
N ARG A 109 -5.94 -4.38 -9.46
CA ARG A 109 -7.04 -3.55 -9.99
C ARG A 109 -6.58 -2.66 -11.14
N TYR A 110 -5.33 -2.20 -11.08
CA TYR A 110 -4.77 -1.36 -12.12
C TYR A 110 -4.62 -2.10 -13.44
N TYR A 111 -4.18 -3.36 -13.43
CA TYR A 111 -3.96 -4.14 -14.64
C TYR A 111 -5.20 -4.11 -15.56
N PRO A 112 -5.07 -3.76 -16.85
CA PRO A 112 -3.85 -3.76 -17.65
C PRO A 112 -3.11 -2.41 -17.70
N ILE A 113 -3.54 -1.45 -16.89
CA ILE A 113 -2.86 -0.18 -16.66
C ILE A 113 -1.90 -0.37 -15.46
N GLY A 114 -0.84 0.42 -15.42
CA GLY A 114 -0.04 0.64 -14.21
C GLY A 114 -0.08 2.11 -13.83
N GLN A 115 0.13 2.38 -12.54
CA GLN A 115 0.29 3.73 -12.00
C GLN A 115 1.69 3.85 -11.41
N ALA A 116 2.33 5.00 -11.62
CA ALA A 116 3.55 5.36 -10.92
C ALA A 116 3.50 6.81 -10.45
N THR A 117 4.27 7.10 -9.40
CA THR A 117 4.40 8.44 -8.82
C THR A 117 5.81 8.94 -9.05
N LEU A 118 5.95 10.11 -9.66
CA LEU A 118 7.20 10.84 -9.82
C LEU A 118 7.25 11.98 -8.82
N LYS A 119 8.41 12.16 -8.18
CA LYS A 119 8.69 13.38 -7.42
C LYS A 119 9.11 14.47 -8.40
N LYS A 120 8.27 15.49 -8.57
CA LYS A 120 8.53 16.63 -9.45
C LYS A 120 9.38 17.72 -8.80
N GLY A 121 9.32 17.84 -7.47
CA GLY A 121 10.04 18.89 -6.77
C GLY A 121 9.66 19.00 -5.30
N ILE A 122 9.92 20.17 -4.73
CA ILE A 122 9.54 20.56 -3.38
C ILE A 122 8.66 21.81 -3.52
N GLY A 123 7.46 21.77 -2.95
CA GLY A 123 6.53 22.89 -2.93
C GLY A 123 6.94 23.96 -1.92
N SER A 124 6.23 25.08 -1.95
CA SER A 124 6.47 26.24 -1.08
C SER A 124 6.36 25.94 0.43
N SER A 125 5.65 24.89 0.81
CA SER A 125 5.53 24.40 2.19
C SER A 125 6.61 23.39 2.61
N GLY A 126 7.60 23.12 1.75
CA GLY A 126 8.62 22.08 2.00
C GLY A 126 8.14 20.65 1.71
N GLN A 127 6.87 20.46 1.35
CA GLN A 127 6.32 19.15 0.97
C GLN A 127 6.73 18.76 -0.46
N GLY A 128 6.92 17.46 -0.71
CA GLY A 128 7.22 16.97 -2.05
C GLY A 128 6.04 17.19 -3.01
N ILE A 129 6.29 17.78 -4.17
CA ILE A 129 5.30 17.79 -5.26
C ILE A 129 5.42 16.45 -5.99
N HIS A 130 4.32 15.72 -6.03
CA HIS A 130 4.23 14.42 -6.67
C HIS A 130 3.30 14.49 -7.87
N GLU A 131 3.72 13.90 -8.97
CA GLU A 131 2.89 13.67 -10.14
C GLU A 131 2.62 12.18 -10.29
N GLU A 132 1.35 11.81 -10.34
CA GLU A 132 0.95 10.46 -10.74
C GLU A 132 0.79 10.39 -12.26
N PHE A 133 1.21 9.29 -12.85
CA PHE A 133 1.04 9.02 -14.26
C PHE A 133 0.73 7.55 -14.49
N TYR A 134 0.08 7.27 -15.62
CA TYR A 134 -0.37 5.94 -16.00
C TYR A 134 0.38 5.43 -17.22
N PHE A 135 0.44 4.10 -17.37
CA PHE A 135 1.08 3.43 -18.50
C PHE A 135 0.40 2.08 -18.76
N PHE A 136 0.52 1.53 -19.96
CA PHE A 136 0.03 0.17 -20.24
C PHE A 136 1.04 -0.89 -19.83
N VAL A 137 0.53 -2.00 -19.32
CA VAL A 137 1.27 -3.23 -19.07
C VAL A 137 0.82 -4.27 -20.09
N ARG A 138 1.67 -4.55 -21.08
CA ARG A 138 1.39 -5.49 -22.16
C ARG A 138 2.18 -6.77 -22.01
N GLU A 139 1.53 -7.77 -21.44
CA GLU A 139 2.12 -9.11 -21.35
C GLU A 139 1.76 -9.94 -22.58
N PRO A 140 2.73 -10.67 -23.20
CA PRO A 140 2.46 -11.44 -24.42
C PRO A 140 1.34 -12.49 -24.29
N HIS A 141 1.10 -12.98 -23.07
CA HIS A 141 0.07 -13.98 -22.81
C HIS A 141 -1.32 -13.37 -22.63
N CYS A 142 -1.45 -12.05 -22.49
CA CYS A 142 -2.70 -11.37 -22.17
C CYS A 142 -3.50 -11.12 -23.45
N LEU A 143 -4.60 -11.87 -23.60
CA LEU A 143 -5.51 -11.76 -24.74
C LEU A 143 -6.62 -10.72 -24.52
N GLY A 144 -6.74 -10.16 -23.32
CA GLY A 144 -7.82 -9.23 -22.98
C GLY A 144 -7.80 -7.93 -23.80
N TYR A 145 -6.65 -7.53 -24.31
CA TYR A 145 -6.52 -6.39 -25.25
C TYR A 145 -7.19 -6.62 -26.62
N GLY A 146 -7.51 -7.87 -26.97
CA GLY A 146 -8.21 -8.22 -28.21
C GLY A 146 -9.74 -8.16 -28.10
N GLU A 147 -10.26 -7.97 -26.89
CA GLU A 147 -11.70 -7.85 -26.65
C GLU A 147 -12.23 -6.49 -27.09
N ASN A 148 -13.55 -6.36 -27.26
CA ASN A 148 -14.16 -5.16 -27.85
C ASN A 148 -14.65 -4.12 -26.84
N THR A 149 -14.62 -4.42 -25.54
CA THR A 149 -15.06 -3.50 -24.49
C THR A 149 -14.14 -2.29 -24.42
N GLU A 150 -14.70 -1.10 -24.58
CA GLU A 150 -13.97 0.17 -24.62
C GLU A 150 -13.94 0.84 -23.25
N TRP A 151 -12.79 1.43 -22.92
CA TRP A 151 -12.53 2.13 -21.67
C TRP A 151 -11.75 3.42 -21.95
N THR A 152 -11.93 4.41 -21.10
CA THR A 152 -10.90 5.41 -20.78
C THR A 152 -10.12 4.99 -19.54
N VAL A 153 -8.91 5.53 -19.32
CA VAL A 153 -8.16 5.30 -18.07
C VAL A 153 -9.01 5.67 -16.85
N GLU A 154 -9.74 6.77 -16.89
CA GLU A 154 -10.63 7.19 -15.80
C GLU A 154 -11.77 6.20 -15.55
N SER A 155 -12.52 5.82 -16.60
CA SER A 155 -13.63 4.87 -16.46
C SER A 155 -13.17 3.49 -15.97
N TRP A 156 -11.99 3.03 -16.39
CA TRP A 156 -11.39 1.79 -15.88
C TRP A 156 -11.08 1.89 -14.38
N ARG A 157 -10.51 3.02 -13.93
CA ARG A 157 -10.22 3.22 -12.52
C ARG A 157 -11.49 3.28 -11.66
N ALA A 158 -12.56 3.86 -12.20
CA ALA A 158 -13.86 3.88 -11.54
C ALA A 158 -14.45 2.47 -11.44
N ASP A 159 -14.48 1.73 -12.55
CA ASP A 159 -15.01 0.35 -12.61
C ASP A 159 -14.24 -0.62 -11.72
N GLN A 160 -12.91 -0.52 -11.71
CA GLN A 160 -12.04 -1.38 -10.90
C GLN A 160 -11.85 -0.87 -9.46
N GLU A 161 -12.49 0.24 -9.09
CA GLU A 161 -12.41 0.92 -7.80
C GLU A 161 -10.99 1.30 -7.34
N SER A 162 -10.03 1.46 -8.26
CA SER A 162 -8.65 1.77 -7.88
C SER A 162 -8.50 3.17 -7.29
N SER A 163 -9.37 4.11 -7.68
CA SER A 163 -9.42 5.47 -7.11
C SER A 163 -9.67 5.48 -5.60
N LEU A 164 -10.51 4.58 -5.08
CA LEU A 164 -10.76 4.46 -3.63
C LEU A 164 -9.48 4.01 -2.91
N TYR A 165 -8.78 3.02 -3.46
CA TYR A 165 -7.54 2.51 -2.89
C TYR A 165 -6.44 3.57 -2.90
N ASP A 166 -6.39 4.40 -3.95
CA ASP A 166 -5.48 5.55 -4.01
C ASP A 166 -5.77 6.55 -2.89
N GLU A 167 -7.04 6.91 -2.71
CA GLU A 167 -7.46 7.86 -1.68
C GLU A 167 -7.09 7.35 -0.29
N MET A 168 -7.41 6.08 0.00
CA MET A 168 -7.13 5.48 1.30
C MET A 168 -5.63 5.37 1.61
N ASN A 169 -4.79 5.27 0.58
CA ASN A 169 -3.33 5.19 0.72
C ASN A 169 -2.59 6.49 0.42
N LYS A 170 -3.28 7.61 0.16
CA LYS A 170 -2.66 8.87 -0.29
C LYS A 170 -1.56 9.33 0.66
N GLU A 171 -1.85 9.38 1.95
CA GLU A 171 -0.89 9.78 2.98
C GLU A 171 0.27 8.78 3.09
N TRP A 172 -0.02 7.49 3.00
CA TRP A 172 1.01 6.45 3.02
C TRP A 172 1.93 6.51 1.79
N LYS A 173 1.41 6.78 0.58
CA LYS A 173 2.19 6.97 -0.65
C LYS A 173 3.23 8.09 -0.49
N SER A 174 2.89 9.17 0.22
CA SER A 174 3.85 10.25 0.50
C SER A 174 5.05 9.77 1.32
N ILE A 175 4.84 8.83 2.24
CA ILE A 175 5.88 8.25 3.08
C ILE A 175 6.85 7.39 2.24
N LEU A 176 6.34 6.68 1.22
CA LEU A 176 7.18 5.89 0.31
C LEU A 176 8.19 6.71 -0.48
N MET A 177 7.92 8.00 -0.66
CA MET A 177 8.79 8.91 -1.41
C MET A 177 10.00 9.37 -0.58
N ARG A 178 10.04 9.04 0.71
CA ARG A 178 11.23 9.21 1.55
C ARG A 178 12.36 8.34 1.01
N ARG A 179 13.54 8.96 0.84
CA ARG A 179 14.79 8.26 0.51
C ARG A 179 15.78 8.45 1.64
N ASN A 180 16.67 7.48 1.82
CA ASN A 180 17.85 7.68 2.64
C ASN A 180 18.71 8.78 2.00
N LEU A 181 19.19 9.72 2.82
CA LEU A 181 20.09 10.77 2.33
C LEU A 181 21.47 10.15 2.06
N PRO A 182 22.16 10.53 0.97
CA PRO A 182 23.52 10.05 0.70
C PRO A 182 24.43 10.25 1.91
N GLY A 183 25.10 9.19 2.37
CA GLY A 183 25.99 9.24 3.54
C GLY A 183 25.31 9.27 4.92
N LYS A 184 23.96 9.19 5.00
CA LYS A 184 23.25 9.01 6.28
C LYS A 184 22.95 7.54 6.58
N ILE A 185 22.87 7.26 7.89
CA ILE A 185 22.50 5.97 8.46
C ILE A 185 21.13 5.55 7.91
N GLU A 186 21.04 4.29 7.50
CA GLU A 186 19.80 3.58 7.13
C GLU A 186 18.69 3.80 8.18
N LEU A 187 17.44 3.56 7.80
CA LEU A 187 16.36 3.61 8.80
C LEU A 187 16.66 2.59 9.92
N ALA A 188 16.86 3.07 11.14
CA ALA A 188 17.24 2.21 12.26
C ALA A 188 16.23 1.05 12.46
N PRO A 189 16.68 -0.16 12.84
CA PRO A 189 15.81 -1.34 12.95
C PRO A 189 14.53 -1.11 13.76
N LYS A 190 14.62 -0.37 14.88
CA LYS A 190 13.45 -0.01 15.69
C LYS A 190 12.40 0.80 14.91
N LYS A 191 12.84 1.73 14.06
CA LYS A 191 11.94 2.51 13.19
C LYS A 191 11.37 1.64 12.06
N GLN A 192 12.13 0.67 11.54
CA GLN A 192 11.59 -0.30 10.58
C GLN A 192 10.47 -1.15 11.20
N THR A 193 10.66 -1.65 12.42
CA THR A 193 9.62 -2.40 13.15
C THR A 193 8.37 -1.56 13.39
N GLN A 194 8.53 -0.28 13.78
CA GLN A 194 7.39 0.62 13.97
C GLN A 194 6.71 0.97 12.64
N PHE A 195 7.46 1.12 11.55
CA PHE A 195 6.93 1.27 10.20
C PHE A 195 6.06 0.09 9.80
N TYR A 196 6.58 -1.12 9.97
CA TYR A 196 5.86 -2.36 9.66
C TYR A 196 4.56 -2.46 10.47
N MET A 197 4.65 -2.21 11.78
CA MET A 197 3.50 -2.28 12.68
C MET A 197 2.40 -1.31 12.27
N ALA A 198 2.70 -0.02 12.15
CA ALA A 198 1.67 0.99 11.84
C ALA A 198 1.18 0.94 10.38
N SER A 199 1.93 0.32 9.46
CA SER A 199 1.50 0.15 8.06
C SER A 199 0.67 -1.11 7.83
N TYR A 200 0.99 -2.23 8.48
CA TYR A 200 0.44 -3.53 8.09
C TYR A 200 -0.13 -4.34 9.26
N ASP A 201 0.48 -4.25 10.43
CA ASP A 201 0.03 -4.99 11.61
C ASP A 201 -0.88 -4.14 12.49
N LEU A 202 -2.08 -3.88 11.98
CA LEU A 202 -3.03 -2.93 12.57
C LEU A 202 -3.52 -3.39 13.95
N ASP A 203 -3.67 -4.70 14.17
CA ASP A 203 -4.06 -5.24 15.46
C ASP A 203 -2.96 -5.03 16.51
N LYS A 204 -1.70 -5.20 16.13
CA LYS A 204 -0.57 -4.86 17.03
C LYS A 204 -0.42 -3.36 17.22
N PHE A 205 -0.68 -2.57 16.18
CA PHE A 205 -0.67 -1.12 16.28
C PHE A 205 -1.77 -0.62 17.22
N ARG A 206 -2.96 -1.21 17.18
CA ARG A 206 -4.06 -0.97 18.13
C ARG A 206 -3.59 -1.17 19.56
N ARG A 207 -3.00 -2.33 19.86
CA ARG A 207 -2.45 -2.62 21.20
C ARG A 207 -1.34 -1.63 21.59
N PHE A 208 -0.50 -1.24 20.64
CA PHE A 208 0.52 -0.22 20.88
C PHE A 208 -0.08 1.14 21.25
N VAL A 209 -1.16 1.56 20.60
CA VAL A 209 -1.84 2.83 20.91
C VAL A 209 -2.56 2.76 22.26
N PHE A 210 -3.37 1.73 22.49
CA PHE A 210 -4.30 1.69 23.63
C PHE A 210 -3.77 0.99 24.88
N ASP A 211 -2.90 -0.01 24.72
CA ASP A 211 -2.43 -0.86 25.84
C ASP A 211 -1.01 -0.47 26.30
N SER A 212 -0.46 0.62 25.77
CA SER A 212 0.85 1.13 26.15
C SER A 212 0.76 2.59 26.63
N LYS A 213 1.90 3.18 27.01
CA LYS A 213 1.99 4.60 27.40
C LYS A 213 1.86 5.58 26.23
N PHE A 214 1.35 5.15 25.09
CA PHE A 214 1.29 5.98 23.89
C PHE A 214 0.36 7.19 24.11
N LEU A 215 -0.85 6.97 24.63
CA LEU A 215 -1.81 8.05 24.95
C LEU A 215 -1.39 8.90 26.15
N ASP A 216 -0.47 8.41 27.00
CA ASP A 216 0.15 9.22 28.06
C ASP A 216 1.19 10.19 27.51
N VAL A 217 1.75 9.90 26.33
CA VAL A 217 2.84 10.66 25.71
C VAL A 217 2.34 11.69 24.71
N PHE A 218 1.35 11.33 23.90
CA PHE A 218 0.86 12.18 22.81
C PHE A 218 -0.45 12.87 23.17
N ASP A 219 -0.54 14.13 22.78
CA ASP A 219 -1.75 14.95 22.89
C ASP A 219 -2.64 14.66 21.67
N ILE A 220 -3.70 13.88 21.91
CA ILE A 220 -4.64 13.37 20.89
C ILE A 220 -6.04 13.65 21.43
N ASP A 221 -6.89 14.18 20.56
CA ASP A 221 -8.27 14.54 20.88
C ASP A 221 -9.10 13.29 21.27
N GLU A 222 -10.00 13.43 22.25
CA GLU A 222 -10.84 12.34 22.73
C GLU A 222 -11.74 11.76 21.62
N GLU A 223 -12.26 12.59 20.72
CA GLU A 223 -13.06 12.15 19.56
C GLU A 223 -12.22 11.30 18.60
N GLU A 224 -10.95 11.67 18.38
CA GLU A 224 -10.02 10.89 17.56
C GLU A 224 -9.72 9.52 18.21
N ILE A 225 -9.55 9.48 19.54
CA ILE A 225 -9.34 8.25 20.33
C ILE A 225 -10.56 7.33 20.23
N GLU A 226 -11.76 7.84 20.49
CA GLU A 226 -13.02 7.09 20.42
C GLU A 226 -13.23 6.51 19.03
N LYS A 227 -12.99 7.31 17.98
CA LYS A 227 -13.11 6.84 16.60
C LYS A 227 -12.15 5.70 16.29
N MET A 228 -10.90 5.78 16.74
CA MET A 228 -9.91 4.72 16.54
C MET A 228 -10.27 3.41 17.27
N HIS A 229 -11.07 3.46 18.34
CA HIS A 229 -11.53 2.26 19.03
C HIS A 229 -12.47 1.42 18.15
N THR A 230 -13.36 2.04 17.39
CA THR A 230 -14.41 1.31 16.64
C THR A 230 -14.18 1.27 15.12
N ASP A 231 -13.32 2.13 14.58
CA ASP A 231 -13.06 2.24 13.15
C ASP A 231 -11.59 1.91 12.82
N GLU A 232 -11.38 0.73 12.22
CA GLU A 232 -10.05 0.32 11.75
C GLU A 232 -9.48 1.23 10.68
N LEU A 233 -10.32 1.84 9.84
CA LEU A 233 -9.86 2.78 8.84
C LEU A 233 -9.33 4.06 9.50
N ALA A 234 -10.00 4.52 10.57
CA ALA A 234 -9.51 5.64 11.37
C ALA A 234 -8.16 5.30 12.02
N LEU A 235 -8.04 4.11 12.62
CA LEU A 235 -6.77 3.65 13.21
C LEU A 235 -5.65 3.53 12.15
N MET A 236 -5.95 3.05 10.94
CA MET A 236 -4.99 2.97 9.85
C MET A 236 -4.50 4.38 9.43
N LYS A 237 -5.43 5.33 9.27
CA LYS A 237 -5.10 6.73 8.96
C LYS A 237 -4.27 7.37 10.07
N PHE A 238 -4.58 7.07 11.33
CA PHE A 238 -3.75 7.48 12.46
C PHE A 238 -2.35 6.86 12.42
N GLY A 239 -2.22 5.62 11.96
CA GLY A 239 -0.94 4.98 11.67
C GLY A 239 -0.07 5.83 10.73
N PHE A 240 -0.65 6.41 9.68
CA PHE A 240 0.10 7.30 8.76
C PHE A 240 0.55 8.59 9.43
N LYS A 241 -0.30 9.20 10.27
CA LYS A 241 0.04 10.37 11.12
C LYS A 241 1.23 10.04 12.03
N TYR A 242 1.16 8.91 12.72
CA TYR A 242 2.25 8.40 13.55
C TYR A 242 3.56 8.18 12.77
N LEU A 243 3.49 7.61 11.56
CA LEU A 243 4.68 7.36 10.75
C LEU A 243 5.33 8.64 10.24
N LYS A 244 4.55 9.63 9.84
CA LYS A 244 5.07 10.95 9.45
C LYS A 244 5.82 11.62 10.60
N TYR A 245 5.29 11.54 11.83
CA TYR A 245 6.00 12.00 13.03
C TYR A 245 7.29 11.20 13.27
N LEU A 246 7.20 9.87 13.27
CA LEU A 246 8.33 8.96 13.53
C LEU A 246 9.52 9.18 12.58
N LEU A 247 9.20 9.44 11.31
CA LEU A 247 10.15 9.67 10.25
C LEU A 247 10.60 11.13 10.15
N MET A 248 10.11 12.01 11.04
CA MET A 248 10.39 13.45 11.07
C MET A 248 10.04 14.15 9.75
N MET A 249 8.97 13.70 9.11
CA MET A 249 8.46 14.29 7.88
C MET A 249 7.56 15.49 8.18
N GLU A 250 6.75 15.38 9.23
CA GLU A 250 5.78 16.40 9.65
C GLU A 250 5.62 16.38 11.18
N GLU A 251 5.33 17.53 11.79
CA GLU A 251 4.91 17.65 13.20
C GLU A 251 3.46 17.21 13.40
N SER A 252 3.16 16.02 12.91
CA SER A 252 1.82 15.44 12.82
C SER A 252 1.29 14.92 14.16
N LEU A 253 2.14 14.80 15.18
CA LEU A 253 1.77 14.48 16.57
C LEU A 253 2.48 15.43 17.54
N LYS A 254 1.76 15.85 18.58
CA LYS A 254 2.28 16.70 19.66
C LYS A 254 2.52 15.87 20.90
N VAL A 255 3.67 16.08 21.55
CA VAL A 255 3.97 15.46 22.84
C VAL A 255 3.36 16.32 23.94
N LYS A 256 2.69 15.68 24.92
CA LYS A 256 2.08 16.38 26.05
C LYS A 256 3.10 17.22 26.83
N PRO A 257 2.75 18.44 27.28
CA PRO A 257 3.69 19.34 27.97
C PRO A 257 4.35 18.69 29.20
N GLU A 258 3.61 17.92 29.98
CA GLU A 258 4.08 17.29 31.23
C GLU A 258 5.22 16.29 30.95
N VAL A 259 5.15 15.59 29.82
CA VAL A 259 6.17 14.62 29.39
C VAL A 259 7.44 15.33 28.91
N LEU A 260 7.31 16.51 28.30
CA LEU A 260 8.46 17.33 27.90
C LEU A 260 9.18 17.89 29.14
N GLU A 261 8.45 18.41 30.11
CA GLU A 261 9.00 18.93 31.37
C GLU A 261 9.69 17.84 32.18
N ALA A 262 9.08 16.66 32.32
CA ALA A 262 9.69 15.51 33.01
C ALA A 262 10.99 15.01 32.35
N LYS A 263 11.15 15.17 31.02
CA LYS A 263 12.40 14.86 30.31
C LYS A 263 13.48 15.91 30.53
N LYS A 264 13.12 17.19 30.64
CA LYS A 264 14.05 18.27 30.96
C LYS A 264 14.59 18.14 32.39
N ALA A 265 13.73 17.76 33.35
CA ALA A 265 14.14 17.56 34.74
C ALA A 265 15.04 16.32 34.98
N LYS A 266 15.15 15.42 34.00
CA LYS A 266 16.00 14.21 34.04
C LYS A 266 17.31 14.36 33.26
N LYS A 267 17.53 15.48 32.58
CA LYS A 267 18.77 15.84 31.89
C LYS A 267 19.59 16.78 32.77
#